data_AF-A0A7K2X743-F1
#
_entry.id   AF-A0A7K2X743-F1
#
_cell.length_a   1.000
_cell.length_b   1.000
_cell.length_c   1.000
_cell.angle_alpha   90.00
_cell.angle_beta   90.00
_cell.angle_gamma   90.00
#
_symmetry.space_group_name_H-M   'P 1'
#
loop_
_entity.id
_entity.type
_entity.pdbx_description
1 polymer ?
#
loop_
_entity_poly.entity_id
_entity_poly.type
_entity_poly.pdbx_seq_one_letter_code
_entity_poly.pdbx_strand_id
1 'polypeptide(L)' 'PAERLSAGVRAADDRTRAGTEAAAPVPDLSRPPRPVPHCVACALLVRERREARERHDRSVETDANVLMRRHLARDHP' A
#
# COMPACT_ATOMS: atom_id res chain seq x y z
N PRO A 1 39.18 -10.02 -13.77
CA PRO A 1 37.86 -10.71 -13.65
C PRO A 1 36.91 -9.94 -12.72
N ALA A 2 35.95 -9.22 -13.29
CA ALA A 2 34.79 -8.67 -12.59
C ALA A 2 33.65 -8.61 -13.61
N GLU A 3 32.80 -9.61 -13.52
CA GLU A 3 31.78 -10.00 -14.51
C GLU A 3 30.49 -9.19 -14.32
N ARG A 4 29.75 -9.04 -15.41
CA ARG A 4 28.66 -8.08 -15.61
C ARG A 4 27.37 -8.47 -14.88
N LEU A 5 26.98 -7.68 -13.88
CA LEU A 5 25.69 -7.80 -13.18
C LEU A 5 24.70 -6.71 -13.62
N SER A 6 24.42 -6.60 -14.93
CA SER A 6 23.49 -5.55 -15.44
C SER A 6 22.47 -6.04 -16.46
N ALA A 7 22.41 -7.35 -16.74
CA ALA A 7 21.61 -7.90 -17.84
C ALA A 7 20.19 -8.37 -17.45
N GLY A 8 19.82 -8.36 -16.16
CA GLY A 8 18.56 -8.96 -15.68
C GLY A 8 17.32 -8.04 -15.67
N VAL A 9 17.48 -6.72 -15.71
CA VAL A 9 16.37 -5.79 -15.41
C VAL A 9 15.49 -5.50 -16.63
N ARG A 10 16.06 -5.44 -17.84
CA ARG A 10 15.32 -4.95 -19.03
C ARG A 10 14.21 -5.88 -19.53
N ALA A 11 14.31 -7.20 -19.29
CA ALA A 11 13.33 -8.16 -19.82
C ALA A 11 12.00 -8.18 -19.04
N ALA A 12 11.97 -7.66 -17.81
CA ALA A 12 10.73 -7.56 -17.03
C ALA A 12 9.87 -6.35 -17.45
N ASP A 13 10.51 -5.27 -17.92
CA ASP A 13 9.83 -4.01 -18.25
C ASP A 13 9.01 -4.10 -19.55
N ASP A 14 9.46 -4.87 -20.55
CA ASP A 14 8.80 -4.96 -21.86
C ASP A 14 7.40 -5.61 -21.81
N ARG A 15 7.14 -6.49 -20.84
CA ARG A 15 5.81 -7.14 -20.70
C ARG A 15 4.73 -6.19 -20.16
N THR A 16 5.10 -5.13 -19.47
CA THR A 16 4.15 -4.21 -18.84
C THR A 16 3.56 -3.21 -19.84
N ARG A 17 4.21 -2.99 -20.99
CA ARG A 17 3.80 -1.95 -21.96
C ARG A 17 2.77 -2.41 -23.00
N ALA A 18 2.51 -3.71 -23.14
CA ALA A 18 1.65 -4.26 -24.20
C ALA A 18 0.17 -4.47 -23.79
N GLY A 19 -0.21 -4.21 -22.53
CA GLY A 19 -1.57 -4.40 -22.02
C GLY A 19 -2.23 -3.09 -21.63
N THR A 20 -2.51 -2.20 -22.59
CA THR A 20 -3.35 -1.02 -22.36
C THR A 20 -4.82 -1.41 -22.42
N GLU A 21 -5.25 -2.29 -21.53
CA GLU A 21 -6.65 -2.48 -21.17
C GLU A 21 -6.81 -1.88 -19.78
N ALA A 22 -7.21 -0.60 -19.74
CA ALA A 22 -7.56 0.19 -18.56
C ALA A 22 -6.93 -0.29 -17.23
N ALA A 23 -5.62 -0.12 -17.08
CA ALA A 23 -4.97 -0.31 -15.79
C ALA A 23 -5.66 0.62 -14.79
N ALA A 24 -6.36 0.04 -13.81
CA ALA A 24 -6.97 0.78 -12.72
C ALA A 24 -5.92 1.73 -12.12
N PRO A 25 -6.29 2.97 -11.76
CA PRO A 25 -5.33 3.92 -11.21
C PRO A 25 -4.63 3.28 -10.01
N VAL A 26 -3.30 3.21 -10.08
CA VAL A 26 -2.47 2.76 -8.96
C VAL A 26 -2.82 3.62 -7.73
N PRO A 27 -3.22 3.01 -6.60
CA PRO A 27 -3.65 3.77 -5.45
C PRO A 27 -2.47 4.60 -4.91
N ASP A 28 -2.69 5.89 -4.68
CA ASP A 28 -1.70 6.76 -4.06
C ASP A 28 -1.45 6.32 -2.61
N LEU A 29 -0.35 5.61 -2.41
CA LEU A 29 0.05 5.07 -1.11
C LEU A 29 0.53 6.15 -0.13
N SER A 30 0.87 7.35 -0.64
CA SER A 30 1.30 8.50 0.16
C SER A 30 0.14 9.02 1.02
N ARG A 31 -1.10 8.84 0.54
CA ARG A 31 -2.29 9.22 1.30
C ARG A 31 -2.71 8.08 2.25
N PRO A 32 -2.89 8.37 3.55
CA PRO A 32 -3.43 7.38 4.47
C PRO A 32 -4.87 6.99 4.09
N PRO A 33 -5.26 5.71 4.21
CA PRO A 33 -6.63 5.26 3.98
C PRO A 33 -7.60 5.93 4.96
N ARG A 34 -8.81 6.20 4.47
CA ARG A 34 -9.90 6.84 5.21
C ARG A 34 -10.80 5.78 5.86
N PRO A 35 -11.18 5.95 7.14
CA PRO A 35 -12.14 5.05 7.80
C PRO A 35 -13.55 5.21 7.22
N VAL A 36 -14.32 4.12 7.21
CA VAL A 36 -15.78 4.18 7.03
C VAL A 36 -16.44 4.57 8.36
N PRO A 37 -17.38 5.53 8.38
CA PRO A 37 -18.12 5.89 9.59
C PRO A 37 -18.80 4.67 10.22
N HIS A 38 -18.84 4.63 11.56
CA HIS A 38 -19.49 3.57 12.35
C HIS A 38 -18.90 2.16 12.19
N CYS A 39 -17.81 1.97 11.42
CA CYS A 39 -17.07 0.71 11.43
C CYS A 39 -16.04 0.69 12.58
N VAL A 40 -16.22 -0.25 13.51
CA VAL A 40 -15.35 -0.40 14.68
C VAL A 40 -13.92 -0.79 14.28
N ALA A 41 -13.75 -1.69 13.31
CA ALA A 41 -12.43 -2.11 12.84
C ALA A 41 -11.65 -0.94 12.22
N CYS A 42 -12.32 -0.13 11.40
CA CYS A 42 -11.75 1.12 10.89
C CYS A 42 -11.29 2.06 12.02
N ALA A 43 -12.12 2.25 13.06
CA ALA A 43 -11.79 3.12 14.19
C ALA A 43 -10.57 2.63 14.98
N LEU A 44 -10.44 1.32 15.19
CA LEU A 44 -9.30 0.71 15.88
C LEU A 44 -7.99 0.94 15.11
N LEU A 45 -7.99 0.72 13.79
CA LEU A 45 -6.81 0.94 12.95
C LEU A 45 -6.42 2.42 12.86
N VAL A 46 -7.38 3.34 12.90
CA VAL A 46 -7.11 4.78 13.02
C VAL A 46 -6.43 5.11 14.34
N ARG A 47 -6.89 4.51 15.45
CA ARG A 47 -6.30 4.70 16.77
C ARG A 47 -4.86 4.20 16.80
N GLU A 48 -4.61 2.97 16.34
CA GLU A 48 -3.28 2.37 16.28
C GLU A 48 -2.31 3.21 15.44
N ARG A 49 -2.75 3.67 14.26
CA ARG A 49 -1.97 4.59 13.42
C ARG A 49 -1.63 5.89 14.15
N ARG A 50 -2.57 6.44 14.92
CA ARG A 50 -2.36 7.69 15.67
C ARG A 50 -1.35 7.48 16.80
N GLU A 51 -1.50 6.42 17.58
CA GLU A 51 -0.56 6.06 18.65
C GLU A 51 0.85 5.79 18.09
N ALA A 52 0.95 5.12 16.93
CA ALA A 52 2.21 4.92 16.24
C ALA A 52 2.87 6.25 15.83
N ARG A 53 2.09 7.19 15.29
CA ARG A 53 2.58 8.54 14.96
C ARG A 53 3.09 9.30 16.19
N GLU A 54 2.36 9.24 17.30
CA GLU A 54 2.73 9.90 18.56
C GLU A 54 4.04 9.32 19.13
N ARG A 55 4.28 8.02 18.94
CA ARG A 55 5.54 7.35 19.32
C ARG A 55 6.64 7.42 18.26
N HIS A 56 6.39 8.10 17.13
CA HIS A 56 7.28 8.14 15.96
C HIS A 56 7.64 6.76 15.36
N ASP A 57 6.76 5.77 15.55
CA ASP A 57 6.91 4.41 15.03
C ASP A 57 6.33 4.30 13.61
N ARG A 58 7.19 4.53 12.61
CA ARG A 58 6.78 4.54 11.19
C ARG A 58 6.43 3.17 10.63
N SER A 59 6.97 2.10 11.22
CA SER A 59 6.66 0.73 10.78
C SER A 59 5.22 0.41 11.12
N VAL A 60 4.84 0.57 12.39
CA VAL A 60 3.46 0.30 12.85
C VAL A 60 2.46 1.24 12.18
N GLU A 61 2.82 2.51 11.95
CA GLU A 61 1.98 3.44 11.20
C GLU A 61 1.66 2.92 9.78
N THR A 62 2.68 2.37 9.10
CA THR A 62 2.55 1.83 7.75
C THR A 62 1.73 0.54 7.76
N ASP A 63 1.98 -0.35 8.72
CA ASP A 63 1.24 -1.60 8.87
C ASP A 63 -0.24 -1.36 9.13
N ALA A 64 -0.59 -0.41 10.02
CA ALA A 64 -1.98 0.00 10.25
C ALA A 64 -2.65 0.50 8.95
N ASN A 65 -1.93 1.24 8.10
CA ASN A 65 -2.44 1.67 6.80
C ASN A 65 -2.63 0.50 5.82
N VAL A 66 -1.72 -0.48 5.81
CA VAL A 66 -1.86 -1.68 4.96
C VAL A 66 -3.05 -2.52 5.40
N LEU A 67 -3.19 -2.78 6.70
CA LEU A 67 -4.32 -3.51 7.28
C LEU A 67 -5.66 -2.81 7.00
N MET A 68 -5.69 -1.48 7.11
CA MET A 68 -6.88 -0.69 6.80
C MET A 68 -7.28 -0.83 5.32
N ARG A 69 -6.35 -0.73 4.38
CA ARG A 69 -6.66 -0.91 2.95
C ARG A 69 -7.19 -2.32 2.66
N ARG A 70 -6.61 -3.34 3.29
CA ARG A 70 -7.07 -4.73 3.17
C ARG A 70 -8.48 -4.91 3.74
N HIS A 71 -8.77 -4.30 4.88
CA HIS A 71 -10.09 -4.33 5.50
C HIS A 71 -11.13 -3.63 4.62
N LEU A 72 -10.84 -2.42 4.14
CA LEU A 72 -11.72 -1.68 3.21
C LEU A 72 -12.03 -2.51 1.96
N ALA A 73 -11.01 -3.09 1.32
CA ALA A 73 -11.20 -3.89 0.11
C ALA A 73 -12.01 -5.18 0.32
N ARG A 74 -12.07 -5.70 1.56
CA ARG A 74 -12.79 -6.95 1.88
C ARG A 74 -14.20 -6.70 2.38
N ASP A 75 -14.35 -5.71 3.25
CA ASP A 75 -15.56 -5.52 4.06
C ASP A 75 -16.35 -4.26 3.65
N HIS A 76 -15.78 -3.40 2.79
CA HIS A 76 -16.36 -2.15 2.30
C HIS A 76 -16.13 -1.92 0.79
N PRO A 77 -16.66 -2.81 -0.09
CA PRO A 77 -16.52 -2.68 -1.55
C PRO A 77 -17.27 -1.47 -2.13
#